data_AF-A0A7W1HW99-F1
#
_entry.id   AF-A0A7W1HW99-F1
#
_cell.length_a   1.000
_cell.length_b   1.000
_cell.length_c   1.000
_cell.angle_alpha   90.00
_cell.angle_beta   90.00
_cell.angle_gamma   90.00
#
_symmetry.space_group_name_H-M   'P 1'
#
loop_
_entity.id
_entity.type
_entity.pdbx_description
1 polymer ?
#
loop_
_entity_poly.entity_id
_entity_poly.type
_entity_poly.pdbx_seq_one_letter_code
_entity_poly.pdbx_strand_id
1 'polypeptide(L)'
;MDFKRIFFSFVWISRKHKSARKIEYNYITSVNEDGKETKIVDLSREVHKRCNKSLKKNIGNSYIEMKFPAELFSKAENLADSIEKSIKRTQEILFPLQIEGVRFYLLQLDEVPLSYKITDELKGQNFYLHLLVFKNKEELNLDCSDDDKLCEGIYSTIPHELTHGAVENLVTQKNLKWFDEGLANYIGAEVSREFRPSVMQTKFKENVPKVSLHRPEIREGLWTWSDYANKKDTYFMRNQWFKYKASEQLLRLTIEESKKKGVENPLKVLFEELRKFREANGKAANAEDLISIIEQRLKVIPKELGVLDNAAQKQLVEDAIKILSESNLTDADKYYALIILASVDEVPLSIDWLKFLLKNVYTNREKIYLQNLAATALSRRARQKEFDEAVKSFLNENPNLKKLNLKNIKTNIEQLSIRQSVG
;
A
#
# COMPACT_ATOMS: atom_id res chain seq x y z
N MET A 1 30.67 -2.27 17.19
CA MET A 1 29.35 -2.93 17.25
C MET A 1 28.63 -2.58 15.96
N ASP A 2 28.69 -3.51 15.02
CA ASP A 2 28.26 -3.28 13.64
C ASP A 2 26.74 -3.24 13.53
N PHE A 3 26.23 -2.10 13.08
CA PHE A 3 24.81 -1.88 12.82
C PHE A 3 24.37 -2.70 11.60
N LYS A 4 23.42 -3.63 11.81
CA LYS A 4 22.60 -4.22 10.74
C LYS A 4 21.83 -3.08 10.04
N ARG A 5 22.37 -2.56 8.95
CA ARG A 5 21.67 -1.66 8.03
C ARG A 5 20.76 -2.49 7.13
N ILE A 6 19.45 -2.42 7.38
CA ILE A 6 18.42 -3.10 6.59
C ILE A 6 17.82 -2.07 5.62
N PHE A 7 18.10 -2.22 4.32
CA PHE A 7 17.73 -1.27 3.26
C PHE A 7 16.30 -1.50 2.74
N PHE A 8 15.59 -0.41 2.42
CA PHE A 8 14.19 -0.35 2.01
C PHE A 8 13.96 -0.66 0.52
N SER A 9 12.74 -1.09 0.17
CA SER A 9 12.30 -1.19 -1.22
C SER A 9 10.81 -0.85 -1.30
N PHE A 10 10.47 0.23 -2.00
CA PHE A 10 9.15 0.38 -2.61
C PHE A 10 9.28 -0.20 -4.02
N VAL A 11 8.52 -1.25 -4.33
CA VAL A 11 8.47 -1.81 -5.67
C VAL A 11 7.47 -0.96 -6.46
N TRP A 12 7.96 -0.06 -7.32
CA TRP A 12 7.12 0.63 -8.30
C TRP A 12 7.20 -0.15 -9.62
N ILE A 13 6.17 -0.95 -9.93
CA ILE A 13 6.11 -1.72 -11.17
C ILE A 13 5.39 -0.89 -12.25
N SER A 14 6.15 -0.44 -13.24
CA SER A 14 5.57 0.15 -14.45
C SER A 14 5.34 -0.95 -15.49
N ARG A 15 4.11 -1.50 -15.58
CA ARG A 15 3.66 -2.29 -16.74
C ARG A 15 3.59 -1.39 -17.98
N LYS A 16 4.61 -1.43 -18.84
CA LYS A 16 4.51 -0.93 -20.21
C LYS A 16 4.30 -2.11 -21.16
N HIS A 17 3.05 -2.50 -21.37
CA HIS A 17 2.69 -3.34 -22.50
C HIS A 17 2.75 -2.52 -23.79
N LYS A 18 3.88 -2.59 -24.50
CA LYS A 18 3.89 -2.37 -25.95
C LYS A 18 3.89 -3.72 -26.63
N SER A 19 2.89 -3.95 -27.47
CA SER A 19 2.86 -5.03 -28.45
C SER A 19 4.23 -5.14 -29.13
N ALA A 20 4.86 -6.32 -29.00
CA ALA A 20 6.20 -6.71 -29.44
C ALA A 20 7.38 -6.46 -28.44
N ARG A 21 7.73 -7.54 -27.72
CA ARG A 21 9.09 -7.95 -27.29
C ARG A 21 9.98 -6.91 -26.57
N LYS A 22 9.57 -6.47 -25.38
CA LYS A 22 10.47 -6.27 -24.23
C LYS A 22 9.61 -6.01 -22.99
N ILE A 23 9.73 -6.88 -21.99
CA ILE A 23 9.02 -6.72 -20.73
C ILE A 23 10.09 -6.36 -19.68
N GLU A 24 10.08 -5.11 -19.21
CA GLU A 24 10.92 -4.65 -18.09
C GLU A 24 10.10 -4.77 -16.80
N TYR A 25 10.46 -5.70 -15.92
CA TYR A 25 9.82 -5.82 -14.60
C TYR A 25 10.84 -5.94 -13.48
N ASN A 26 10.49 -5.27 -12.36
CA ASN A 26 11.24 -5.06 -11.12
C ASN A 26 12.23 -3.90 -11.15
N TYR A 27 11.80 -2.76 -10.60
CA TYR A 27 12.68 -1.81 -9.94
C TYR A 27 12.65 -2.17 -8.46
N ILE A 28 13.74 -2.72 -7.94
CA ILE A 28 14.03 -2.51 -6.52
C ILE A 28 14.83 -1.24 -6.50
N THR A 29 14.21 -0.14 -6.07
CA THR A 29 14.91 1.12 -5.77
C THR A 29 15.06 1.23 -4.27
N SER A 30 16.29 1.21 -3.76
CA SER A 30 16.58 1.77 -2.44
C SER A 30 17.08 3.20 -2.62
N VAL A 31 16.35 4.17 -2.07
CA VAL A 31 16.83 5.55 -1.97
C VAL A 31 17.87 5.58 -0.85
N ASN A 32 19.05 6.17 -1.10
CA ASN A 32 20.02 6.42 -0.03
C ASN A 32 19.43 7.44 0.96
N GLU A 33 19.89 7.43 2.22
CA GLU A 33 19.51 8.41 3.26
C GLU A 33 19.67 9.89 2.80
N ASP A 34 20.45 10.12 1.73
CA ASP A 34 20.74 11.43 1.14
C ASP A 34 19.80 11.83 -0.02
N GLY A 35 18.78 11.03 -0.36
CA GLY A 35 17.82 11.34 -1.42
C GLY A 35 18.36 11.32 -2.85
N LYS A 36 19.59 10.83 -3.07
CA LYS A 36 20.18 10.67 -4.42
C LYS A 36 19.70 9.36 -5.06
N GLU A 37 19.20 9.45 -6.29
CA GLU A 37 18.88 8.28 -7.12
C GLU A 37 20.12 7.40 -7.28
N THR A 38 20.08 6.19 -6.72
CA THR A 38 21.08 5.17 -6.97
C THR A 38 20.91 4.62 -8.37
N LYS A 39 22.03 4.46 -9.09
CA LYS A 39 22.03 3.85 -10.43
C LYS A 39 21.43 2.44 -10.34
N ILE A 40 20.35 2.20 -11.09
CA ILE A 40 19.72 0.88 -11.19
C ILE A 40 20.67 -0.06 -11.94
N VAL A 41 21.07 -1.16 -11.30
CA VAL A 41 21.94 -2.19 -11.85
C VAL A 41 21.10 -3.25 -12.57
N ASP A 42 21.39 -3.51 -13.84
CA ASP A 42 20.74 -4.59 -14.59
C ASP A 42 21.45 -5.93 -14.31
N LEU A 43 20.74 -6.86 -13.68
CA LEU A 43 21.26 -8.16 -13.26
C LEU A 43 20.91 -9.31 -14.22
N SER A 44 20.28 -9.02 -15.37
CA SER A 44 19.78 -10.04 -16.29
C SER A 44 20.86 -11.06 -16.68
N ARG A 45 22.04 -10.57 -17.08
CA ARG A 45 23.17 -11.44 -17.47
C ARG A 45 23.62 -12.35 -16.32
N GLU A 46 23.66 -11.83 -15.10
CA GLU A 46 24.13 -12.59 -13.93
C GLU A 46 23.10 -13.65 -13.53
N VAL A 47 21.83 -13.30 -13.59
CA VAL A 47 20.71 -14.23 -13.38
C VAL A 47 20.77 -15.37 -14.37
N HIS A 48 20.87 -15.10 -15.68
CA HIS A 48 20.93 -16.15 -16.70
C HIS A 48 22.18 -17.02 -16.59
N LYS A 49 23.29 -16.47 -16.07
CA LYS A 49 24.53 -17.22 -15.84
C LYS A 49 24.46 -18.12 -14.61
N ARG A 50 23.97 -17.61 -13.47
CA ARG A 50 24.03 -18.30 -12.16
C ARG A 50 22.79 -19.14 -11.87
N CYS A 51 21.60 -18.72 -12.30
CA CYS A 51 20.34 -19.39 -11.99
C CYS A 51 20.05 -20.53 -12.98
N ASN A 52 20.94 -21.52 -13.04
CA ASN A 52 20.92 -22.60 -14.04
C ASN A 52 20.04 -23.81 -13.67
N LYS A 53 19.56 -23.89 -12.43
CA LYS A 53 18.56 -24.87 -12.01
C LYS A 53 17.16 -24.28 -12.06
N SER A 54 16.18 -25.17 -12.19
CA SER A 54 14.78 -24.81 -12.24
C SER A 54 13.93 -25.80 -11.47
N LEU A 55 13.01 -25.28 -10.66
CA LEU A 55 11.93 -26.03 -10.03
C LEU A 55 10.62 -25.46 -10.57
N LYS A 56 9.74 -26.33 -11.05
CA LYS A 56 8.43 -25.94 -11.59
C LYS A 56 7.31 -26.59 -10.80
N LYS A 57 6.27 -25.82 -10.53
CA LYS A 57 5.04 -26.31 -9.88
C LYS A 57 3.84 -25.81 -10.63
N ASN A 58 2.92 -26.71 -10.96
CA ASN A 58 1.65 -26.35 -11.59
C ASN A 58 0.60 -26.07 -10.50
N ILE A 59 -0.18 -25.02 -10.69
CA ILE A 59 -1.20 -24.58 -9.73
C ILE A 59 -2.48 -24.24 -10.51
N GLY A 60 -3.34 -25.24 -10.70
CA GLY A 60 -4.54 -25.09 -11.53
C GLY A 60 -4.16 -24.67 -12.96
N ASN A 61 -4.58 -23.46 -13.35
CA ASN A 61 -4.24 -22.84 -14.64
C ASN A 61 -3.03 -21.88 -14.60
N SER A 62 -2.36 -21.75 -13.47
CA SER A 62 -1.12 -21.00 -13.28
C SER A 62 0.02 -21.95 -12.91
N TYR A 63 1.22 -21.42 -12.71
CA TYR A 63 2.42 -22.17 -12.40
C TYR A 63 3.48 -21.27 -11.77
N ILE A 64 4.36 -21.90 -11.00
CA ILE A 64 5.58 -21.29 -10.47
C ILE A 64 6.77 -21.86 -11.21
N GLU A 65 7.70 -21.00 -11.59
CA GLU A 65 9.03 -21.38 -12.02
C GLU A 65 10.08 -20.68 -11.14
N MET A 66 10.68 -21.44 -10.23
CA MET A 66 11.86 -20.99 -9.51
C MET A 66 13.10 -21.20 -10.38
N LYS A 67 13.97 -20.21 -10.44
CA LYS A 67 15.29 -20.27 -11.06
C LYS A 67 16.36 -19.92 -10.04
N PHE A 68 17.37 -20.78 -9.88
CA PHE A 68 18.33 -20.67 -8.78
C PHE A 68 19.66 -21.38 -9.08
N PRO A 69 20.78 -20.99 -8.44
CA PRO A 69 22.02 -21.77 -8.36
C PRO A 69 21.83 -23.12 -7.67
N ALA A 70 22.52 -24.17 -8.12
CA ALA A 70 22.29 -25.55 -7.66
C ALA A 70 22.38 -25.75 -6.13
N GLU A 71 23.28 -25.02 -5.49
CA GLU A 71 23.55 -25.03 -4.04
C GLU A 71 22.43 -24.41 -3.19
N LEU A 72 21.37 -23.89 -3.81
CA LEU A 72 20.19 -23.33 -3.15
C LEU A 72 18.94 -24.22 -3.24
N PHE A 73 19.05 -25.45 -3.75
CA PHE A 73 17.88 -26.30 -4.03
C PHE A 73 16.87 -26.36 -2.88
N SER A 74 17.30 -26.72 -1.66
CA SER A 74 16.39 -26.83 -0.51
C SER A 74 15.74 -25.50 -0.12
N LYS A 75 16.46 -24.36 -0.23
CA LYS A 75 15.89 -23.03 0.00
C LYS A 75 14.89 -22.64 -1.08
N ALA A 76 15.18 -22.97 -2.34
CA ALA A 76 14.29 -22.73 -3.47
C ALA A 76 13.00 -23.56 -3.37
N GLU A 77 13.09 -24.80 -2.90
CA GLU A 77 11.95 -25.69 -2.66
C GLU A 77 11.02 -25.13 -1.57
N ASN A 78 11.56 -24.78 -0.40
CA ASN A 78 10.76 -24.20 0.69
C ASN A 78 10.10 -22.87 0.30
N LEU A 79 10.81 -22.04 -0.46
CA LEU A 79 10.24 -20.79 -0.96
C LEU A 79 9.14 -21.05 -2.00
N ALA A 80 9.33 -22.02 -2.89
CA ALA A 80 8.31 -22.41 -3.85
C ALA A 80 7.02 -22.90 -3.16
N ASP A 81 7.12 -23.63 -2.05
CA ASP A 81 5.96 -24.02 -1.22
C ASP A 81 5.20 -22.80 -0.69
N SER A 82 5.93 -21.77 -0.24
CA SER A 82 5.33 -20.55 0.31
C SER A 82 4.63 -19.73 -0.76
N ILE A 83 5.27 -19.56 -1.93
CA ILE A 83 4.69 -18.89 -3.09
C ILE A 83 3.48 -19.69 -3.61
N GLU A 84 3.54 -21.03 -3.61
CA GLU A 84 2.42 -21.88 -4.03
C GLU A 84 1.17 -21.64 -3.20
N LYS A 85 1.30 -21.55 -1.88
CA LYS A 85 0.17 -21.23 -0.98
C LYS A 85 -0.45 -19.87 -1.33
N SER A 86 0.40 -18.85 -1.48
CA SER A 86 -0.02 -17.49 -1.84
C SER A 86 -0.77 -17.44 -3.18
N ILE A 87 -0.24 -18.11 -4.21
CA ILE A 87 -0.85 -18.15 -5.55
C ILE A 87 -2.16 -18.94 -5.53
N LYS A 88 -2.22 -20.12 -4.87
CA LYS A 88 -3.46 -20.91 -4.75
C LYS A 88 -4.58 -20.06 -4.16
N ARG A 89 -4.29 -19.37 -3.06
CA ARG A 89 -5.29 -18.53 -2.42
C ARG A 89 -5.70 -17.34 -3.27
N THR A 90 -4.75 -16.73 -3.97
CA THR A 90 -5.03 -15.67 -4.95
C THR A 90 -5.98 -16.16 -6.04
N GLN A 91 -5.78 -17.37 -6.59
CA GLN A 91 -6.68 -17.96 -7.59
C GLN A 91 -8.08 -18.23 -7.05
N GLU A 92 -8.19 -18.71 -5.81
CA GLU A 92 -9.48 -18.98 -5.19
C GLU A 92 -10.30 -17.69 -5.02
N ILE A 93 -9.66 -16.61 -4.58
CA ILE A 93 -10.33 -15.32 -4.38
C ILE A 93 -10.68 -14.67 -5.73
N LEU A 94 -9.78 -14.77 -6.71
CA LEU A 94 -9.97 -14.19 -8.05
C LEU A 94 -10.83 -15.06 -8.99
N PHE A 95 -11.28 -16.23 -8.57
CA PHE A 95 -12.12 -17.09 -9.41
C PHE A 95 -13.37 -16.33 -9.90
N PRO A 96 -13.73 -16.39 -11.20
CA PRO A 96 -13.23 -17.30 -12.24
C PRO A 96 -12.15 -16.69 -13.17
N LEU A 97 -11.40 -15.70 -12.71
CA LEU A 97 -10.34 -15.08 -13.50
C LEU A 97 -9.13 -16.01 -13.62
N GLN A 98 -8.42 -15.88 -14.75
CA GLN A 98 -7.12 -16.51 -14.92
C GLN A 98 -6.04 -15.55 -14.42
N ILE A 99 -5.04 -16.10 -13.74
CA ILE A 99 -3.86 -15.34 -13.32
C ILE A 99 -2.62 -15.85 -14.06
N GLU A 100 -1.65 -14.97 -14.23
CA GLU A 100 -0.38 -15.28 -14.87
C GLU A 100 0.45 -16.27 -14.03
N GLY A 101 1.44 -16.92 -14.65
CA GLY A 101 2.44 -17.68 -13.92
C GLY A 101 3.37 -16.75 -13.13
N VAL A 102 4.11 -17.28 -12.16
CA VAL A 102 5.16 -16.52 -11.46
C VAL A 102 6.51 -17.15 -11.76
N ARG A 103 7.44 -16.37 -12.29
CA ARG A 103 8.86 -16.76 -12.39
C ARG A 103 9.66 -16.00 -11.35
N PHE A 104 10.29 -16.75 -10.46
CA PHE A 104 10.99 -16.19 -9.32
C PHE A 104 12.47 -16.58 -9.40
N TYR A 105 13.34 -15.59 -9.37
CA TYR A 105 14.79 -15.77 -9.39
C TYR A 105 15.39 -15.61 -8.01
N LEU A 106 16.25 -16.56 -7.63
CA LEU A 106 17.07 -16.50 -6.42
C LEU A 106 18.52 -16.29 -6.83
N LEU A 107 19.04 -15.08 -6.61
CA LEU A 107 20.40 -14.73 -6.97
C LEU A 107 21.23 -14.39 -5.73
N GLN A 108 22.26 -15.18 -5.47
CA GLN A 108 23.26 -14.86 -4.46
C GLN A 108 24.40 -14.03 -5.08
N LEU A 109 24.69 -12.87 -4.50
CA LEU A 109 25.82 -12.00 -4.88
C LEU A 109 26.65 -11.63 -3.65
N ASP A 110 27.97 -11.52 -3.82
CA ASP A 110 28.88 -11.11 -2.73
C ASP A 110 28.62 -9.66 -2.29
N GLU A 111 28.18 -8.82 -3.23
CA GLU A 111 27.73 -7.45 -3.02
C GLU A 111 26.34 -7.25 -3.65
N VAL A 112 25.35 -6.96 -2.81
CA VAL A 112 23.97 -6.72 -3.25
C VAL A 112 23.84 -5.25 -3.63
N PRO A 113 23.52 -4.93 -4.90
CA PRO A 113 23.30 -3.55 -5.30
C PRO A 113 22.07 -2.99 -4.58
N LEU A 114 22.17 -1.71 -4.24
CA LEU A 114 21.09 -0.93 -3.62
C LEU A 114 19.84 -0.87 -4.50
N SER A 115 20.04 -0.74 -5.80
CA SER A 115 18.95 -0.73 -6.77
C SER A 115 19.24 -1.64 -7.95
N TYR A 116 18.29 -2.50 -8.30
CA TYR A 116 18.47 -3.47 -9.38
C TYR A 116 17.21 -3.79 -10.16
N LYS A 117 17.42 -4.32 -11.37
CA LYS A 117 16.37 -4.82 -12.26
C LYS A 117 16.76 -6.12 -12.94
N ILE A 118 15.75 -6.82 -13.46
CA ILE A 118 15.90 -7.94 -14.38
C ILE A 118 15.05 -7.70 -15.62
N THR A 119 15.57 -8.09 -16.77
CA THR A 119 14.84 -8.17 -18.02
C THR A 119 14.96 -9.59 -18.53
N ASP A 120 13.84 -10.21 -18.86
CA ASP A 120 13.84 -11.56 -19.41
C ASP A 120 13.06 -11.61 -20.72
N GLU A 121 13.54 -12.41 -21.69
CA GLU A 121 12.88 -12.57 -22.98
C GLU A 121 11.76 -13.61 -22.90
N LEU A 122 10.62 -13.21 -22.33
CA LEU A 122 9.44 -14.08 -22.15
C LEU A 122 8.56 -14.20 -23.41
N LYS A 123 9.14 -14.51 -24.57
CA LYS A 123 8.35 -14.59 -25.81
C LYS A 123 7.23 -15.63 -25.70
N GLY A 124 5.98 -15.18 -25.69
CA GLY A 124 4.78 -16.03 -25.67
C GLY A 124 4.44 -16.64 -24.32
N GLN A 125 5.07 -16.19 -23.23
CA GLN A 125 4.80 -16.69 -21.88
C GLN A 125 4.32 -15.53 -20.98
N ASN A 126 3.15 -15.69 -20.35
CA ASN A 126 2.62 -14.72 -19.40
C ASN A 126 3.13 -15.07 -18.00
N PHE A 127 4.15 -14.32 -17.55
CA PHE A 127 4.64 -14.39 -16.18
C PHE A 127 4.68 -13.02 -15.51
N TYR A 128 4.32 -13.02 -14.23
CA TYR A 128 4.87 -12.08 -13.28
C TYR A 128 6.31 -12.49 -12.92
N LEU A 129 7.27 -11.59 -13.17
CA LEU A 129 8.67 -11.80 -12.84
C LEU A 129 8.97 -11.26 -11.45
N HIS A 130 9.71 -12.02 -10.64
CA HIS A 130 10.24 -11.56 -9.37
C HIS A 130 11.71 -11.96 -9.23
N LEU A 131 12.55 -11.06 -8.69
CA LEU A 131 13.96 -11.32 -8.44
C LEU A 131 14.27 -10.98 -6.99
N LEU A 132 14.77 -11.97 -6.25
CA LEU A 132 15.34 -11.79 -4.93
C LEU A 132 16.85 -11.91 -5.02
N VAL A 133 17.54 -10.82 -4.66
CA VAL A 133 18.99 -10.77 -4.54
C VAL A 133 19.36 -10.72 -3.06
N PHE A 134 20.25 -11.61 -2.64
CA PHE A 134 20.68 -11.73 -1.26
C PHE A 134 22.18 -12.02 -1.18
N LYS A 135 22.79 -11.75 -0.02
CA LYS A 135 24.23 -11.94 0.19
C LYS A 135 24.53 -13.30 0.82
N ASN A 136 23.83 -13.60 1.90
CA ASN A 136 24.05 -14.80 2.72
C ASN A 136 22.81 -15.70 2.74
N LYS A 137 23.00 -17.03 2.77
CA LYS A 137 21.88 -17.98 2.70
C LYS A 137 20.97 -17.91 3.93
N GLU A 138 21.49 -17.40 5.03
CA GLU A 138 20.81 -17.15 6.29
C GLU A 138 19.81 -15.98 6.19
N GLU A 139 19.96 -15.09 5.20
CA GLU A 139 19.02 -14.00 4.92
C GLU A 139 17.72 -14.51 4.27
N LEU A 140 17.73 -15.73 3.74
CA LEU A 140 16.53 -16.42 3.27
C LEU A 140 15.82 -17.07 4.46
N ASN A 141 15.23 -16.24 5.30
CA ASN A 141 14.35 -16.67 6.39
C ASN A 141 12.90 -16.70 5.89
N LEU A 142 12.20 -17.81 6.09
CA LEU A 142 10.77 -17.97 5.75
C LEU A 142 9.88 -18.00 7.00
N ASP A 143 10.49 -17.86 8.18
CA ASP A 143 9.81 -17.86 9.47
C ASP A 143 9.14 -16.51 9.77
N CYS A 144 9.30 -15.51 8.89
CA CYS A 144 8.54 -14.25 8.88
C CYS A 144 8.46 -13.57 10.26
N SER A 145 9.60 -13.19 10.83
CA SER A 145 9.64 -12.24 11.97
C SER A 145 8.97 -10.90 11.59
N ASP A 146 8.61 -10.08 12.57
CA ASP A 146 7.74 -8.89 12.44
C ASP A 146 8.15 -7.80 11.42
N ASP A 147 9.29 -7.94 10.73
CA ASP A 147 9.79 -7.03 9.68
C ASP A 147 10.30 -7.76 8.41
N ASP A 148 9.79 -8.97 8.12
CA ASP A 148 10.29 -9.78 7.00
C ASP A 148 9.69 -9.38 5.64
N LYS A 149 10.45 -8.55 4.90
CA LYS A 149 10.15 -8.09 3.54
C LYS A 149 9.97 -9.21 2.53
N LEU A 150 10.63 -10.35 2.73
CA LEU A 150 10.44 -11.51 1.86
C LEU A 150 8.99 -12.00 1.98
N CYS A 151 8.46 -12.03 3.20
CA CYS A 151 7.08 -12.43 3.46
C CYS A 151 6.07 -11.40 2.96
N GLU A 152 6.35 -10.09 3.08
CA GLU A 152 5.55 -9.07 2.41
C GLU A 152 5.52 -9.27 0.89
N GLY A 153 6.68 -9.54 0.27
CA GLY A 153 6.78 -9.87 -1.14
C GLY A 153 5.91 -11.06 -1.55
N ILE A 154 5.99 -12.16 -0.80
CA ILE A 154 5.28 -13.42 -1.11
C ILE A 154 3.78 -13.31 -0.88
N TYR A 155 3.35 -12.76 0.26
CA TYR A 155 1.96 -12.84 0.71
C TYR A 155 1.14 -11.57 0.45
N SER A 156 1.79 -10.45 0.11
CA SER A 156 1.11 -9.20 -0.23
C SER A 156 1.40 -8.77 -1.67
N THR A 157 2.67 -8.61 -2.04
CA THR A 157 3.05 -8.02 -3.33
C THR A 157 2.74 -8.93 -4.52
N ILE A 158 3.09 -10.22 -4.45
CA ILE A 158 2.78 -11.15 -5.55
C ILE A 158 1.25 -11.23 -5.81
N PRO A 159 0.38 -11.45 -4.81
CA PRO A 159 -1.08 -11.42 -5.01
C PRO A 159 -1.59 -10.10 -5.58
N HIS A 160 -1.06 -8.97 -5.10
CA HIS A 160 -1.42 -7.63 -5.59
C HIS A 160 -1.12 -7.50 -7.09
N GLU A 161 0.11 -7.84 -7.51
CA GLU A 161 0.53 -7.69 -8.91
C GLU A 161 -0.14 -8.68 -9.87
N LEU A 162 -0.45 -9.90 -9.40
CA LEU A 162 -1.22 -10.87 -10.17
C LEU A 162 -2.68 -10.39 -10.37
N THR A 163 -3.23 -9.65 -9.42
CA THR A 163 -4.58 -9.08 -9.52
C THR A 163 -4.67 -8.08 -10.67
N HIS A 164 -3.69 -7.18 -10.83
CA HIS A 164 -3.65 -6.24 -11.96
C HIS A 164 -3.70 -6.96 -13.31
N GLY A 165 -2.89 -8.02 -13.48
CA GLY A 165 -2.89 -8.82 -14.70
C GLY A 165 -4.22 -9.53 -14.96
N ALA A 166 -4.89 -10.01 -13.90
CA ALA A 166 -6.16 -10.71 -14.01
C ALA A 166 -7.31 -9.81 -14.49
N VAL A 167 -7.29 -8.52 -14.14
CA VAL A 167 -8.38 -7.57 -14.45
C VAL A 167 -8.10 -6.63 -15.62
N GLU A 168 -6.87 -6.59 -16.14
CA GLU A 168 -6.42 -5.64 -17.18
C GLU A 168 -7.34 -5.58 -18.42
N ASN A 169 -7.91 -6.72 -18.82
CA ASN A 169 -8.78 -6.80 -20.00
C ASN A 169 -10.28 -6.64 -19.71
N LEU A 170 -10.65 -6.60 -18.43
CA LEU A 170 -12.04 -6.52 -17.96
C LEU A 170 -12.48 -5.08 -17.71
N VAL A 171 -11.56 -4.22 -17.27
CA VAL A 171 -11.82 -2.81 -16.97
C VAL A 171 -10.85 -1.89 -17.71
N THR A 172 -11.30 -0.71 -18.12
CA THR A 172 -10.38 0.30 -18.67
C THR A 172 -9.58 0.96 -17.55
N GLN A 173 -8.31 1.29 -17.76
CA GLN A 173 -7.52 1.98 -16.71
C GLN A 173 -7.96 3.44 -16.45
N LYS A 174 -8.68 4.07 -17.39
CA LYS A 174 -9.14 5.47 -17.24
C LYS A 174 -10.21 5.58 -16.15
N ASN A 175 -9.96 6.40 -15.13
CA ASN A 175 -10.87 6.68 -13.99
C ASN A 175 -11.25 5.46 -13.13
N LEU A 176 -10.56 4.33 -13.31
CA LEU A 176 -10.77 3.09 -12.54
C LEU A 176 -9.53 2.68 -11.75
N LYS A 177 -8.57 3.58 -11.57
CA LYS A 177 -7.37 3.31 -10.76
C LYS A 177 -7.73 2.94 -9.32
N TRP A 178 -8.79 3.55 -8.76
CA TRP A 178 -9.31 3.16 -7.45
C TRP A 178 -9.79 1.70 -7.40
N PHE A 179 -10.36 1.20 -8.50
CA PHE A 179 -10.85 -0.18 -8.54
C PHE A 179 -9.68 -1.14 -8.68
N ASP A 180 -8.79 -0.88 -9.64
CA ASP A 180 -7.60 -1.68 -9.94
C ASP A 180 -6.69 -1.80 -8.70
N GLU A 181 -6.27 -0.67 -8.13
CA GLU A 181 -5.40 -0.64 -6.94
C GLU A 181 -6.12 -1.09 -5.67
N GLY A 182 -7.38 -0.71 -5.50
CA GLY A 182 -8.14 -1.07 -4.33
C GLY A 182 -8.41 -2.58 -4.28
N LEU A 183 -8.69 -3.21 -5.43
CA LEU A 183 -8.84 -4.65 -5.54
C LEU A 183 -7.51 -5.35 -5.29
N ALA A 184 -6.42 -4.94 -5.95
CA ALA A 184 -5.10 -5.53 -5.76
C ALA A 184 -4.63 -5.48 -4.30
N ASN A 185 -4.82 -4.34 -3.62
CA ASN A 185 -4.54 -4.20 -2.19
C ASN A 185 -5.46 -5.08 -1.32
N TYR A 186 -6.76 -5.15 -1.65
CA TYR A 186 -7.69 -6.02 -0.94
C TYR A 186 -7.27 -7.49 -1.02
N ILE A 187 -6.90 -7.98 -2.21
CA ILE A 187 -6.45 -9.37 -2.41
C ILE A 187 -5.15 -9.65 -1.65
N GLY A 188 -4.16 -8.76 -1.75
CA GLY A 188 -2.92 -8.86 -0.98
C GLY A 188 -3.15 -8.90 0.53
N ALA A 189 -4.10 -8.11 1.03
CA ALA A 189 -4.51 -8.10 2.42
C ALA A 189 -5.21 -9.39 2.86
N GLU A 190 -6.11 -9.95 2.05
CA GLU A 190 -6.78 -11.22 2.32
C GLU A 190 -5.78 -12.38 2.40
N VAL A 191 -4.87 -12.49 1.44
CA VAL A 191 -3.83 -13.54 1.42
C VAL A 191 -2.88 -13.39 2.62
N SER A 192 -2.45 -12.17 2.91
CA SER A 192 -1.58 -11.90 4.06
C SER A 192 -2.28 -12.24 5.37
N ARG A 193 -3.57 -11.90 5.55
CA ARG A 193 -4.31 -12.20 6.78
C ARG A 193 -4.39 -13.70 7.06
N GLU A 194 -4.47 -14.53 6.04
CA GLU A 194 -4.58 -15.98 6.21
C GLU A 194 -3.24 -16.63 6.58
N PHE A 195 -2.18 -16.33 5.83
CA PHE A 195 -0.92 -17.08 5.99
C PHE A 195 0.11 -16.37 6.86
N ARG A 196 0.10 -15.04 6.89
CA ARG A 196 1.03 -14.22 7.66
C ARG A 196 0.35 -13.00 8.25
N PRO A 197 -0.51 -13.19 9.27
CA PRO A 197 -1.11 -12.10 10.00
C PRO A 197 -0.07 -11.07 10.44
N SER A 198 1.16 -11.42 10.81
CA SER A 198 2.24 -10.47 11.17
C SER A 198 2.50 -9.39 10.10
N VAL A 199 2.41 -9.72 8.82
CA VAL A 199 2.51 -8.78 7.68
C VAL A 199 1.35 -7.76 7.68
N MET A 200 0.21 -8.15 8.27
CA MET A 200 -0.99 -7.33 8.49
C MET A 200 -1.09 -6.76 9.91
N GLN A 201 -0.47 -7.40 10.92
CA GLN A 201 -0.68 -7.21 12.36
C GLN A 201 0.08 -5.99 12.78
N THR A 202 -0.55 -4.93 12.38
CA THR A 202 -0.49 -3.73 13.14
C THR A 202 -1.91 -3.21 13.17
N LYS A 203 -2.39 -2.80 14.35
CA LYS A 203 -3.64 -2.04 14.48
C LYS A 203 -3.70 -0.87 13.46
N PHE A 204 -2.54 -0.42 12.95
CA PHE A 204 -2.37 0.42 11.74
C PHE A 204 -3.21 -0.09 10.56
N LYS A 205 -2.97 -1.27 9.99
CA LYS A 205 -3.55 -1.65 8.69
C LYS A 205 -5.04 -1.99 8.71
N GLU A 206 -5.67 -2.33 9.83
CA GLU A 206 -7.12 -2.65 9.84
C GLU A 206 -8.01 -1.41 9.99
N ASN A 207 -7.53 -0.38 10.67
CA ASN A 207 -8.29 0.82 10.96
C ASN A 207 -7.83 2.07 10.19
N VAL A 208 -6.57 2.15 9.73
CA VAL A 208 -6.12 3.15 8.73
C VAL A 208 -6.99 3.12 7.46
N PRO A 209 -7.36 1.95 6.92
CA PRO A 209 -8.32 1.88 5.83
C PRO A 209 -9.58 2.62 6.23
N LYS A 210 -10.19 2.40 7.41
CA LYS A 210 -11.50 2.95 7.79
C LYS A 210 -11.64 4.48 7.73
N VAL A 211 -10.55 5.23 7.94
CA VAL A 211 -10.61 6.70 8.05
C VAL A 211 -10.23 7.42 6.75
N SER A 212 -9.61 6.74 5.79
CA SER A 212 -9.11 7.40 4.58
C SER A 212 -10.23 7.83 3.62
N LEU A 213 -11.25 6.99 3.44
CA LEU A 213 -12.43 7.29 2.60
C LEU A 213 -13.42 8.27 3.26
N HIS A 214 -13.30 8.50 4.56
CA HIS A 214 -14.13 9.49 5.26
C HIS A 214 -13.87 10.91 4.75
N ARG A 215 -12.62 11.19 4.36
CA ARG A 215 -12.17 12.49 3.86
C ARG A 215 -12.83 12.84 2.52
N PRO A 216 -13.63 13.93 2.44
CA PRO A 216 -14.35 14.28 1.21
C PRO A 216 -13.44 14.45 0.00
N GLU A 217 -12.31 15.15 0.15
CA GLU A 217 -11.39 15.43 -0.95
C GLU A 217 -10.66 14.17 -1.45
N ILE A 218 -10.47 13.17 -0.58
CA ILE A 218 -9.92 11.87 -0.99
C ILE A 218 -10.98 11.08 -1.74
N ARG A 219 -12.21 11.02 -1.21
CA ARG A 219 -13.35 10.32 -1.84
C ARG A 219 -13.66 10.89 -3.22
N GLU A 220 -13.79 12.20 -3.35
CA GLU A 220 -13.98 12.88 -4.64
C GLU A 220 -12.81 12.61 -5.59
N GLY A 221 -11.59 12.62 -5.05
CA GLY A 221 -10.37 12.37 -5.80
C GLY A 221 -10.20 10.93 -6.31
N LEU A 222 -10.94 9.93 -5.80
CA LEU A 222 -10.90 8.55 -6.29
C LEU A 222 -11.52 8.42 -7.69
N TRP A 223 -12.64 9.13 -7.94
CA TRP A 223 -13.39 9.03 -9.20
C TRP A 223 -12.70 9.66 -10.40
N THR A 224 -11.75 10.55 -10.13
CA THR A 224 -10.93 11.23 -11.15
C THR A 224 -9.46 10.77 -11.10
N TRP A 225 -9.17 9.70 -10.36
CA TRP A 225 -7.82 9.23 -10.16
C TRP A 225 -7.22 8.68 -11.47
N SER A 226 -6.17 9.35 -11.96
CA SER A 226 -5.34 8.92 -13.07
C SER A 226 -3.85 9.10 -12.73
N ASP A 227 -2.98 8.36 -13.42
CA ASP A 227 -1.52 8.37 -13.22
C ASP A 227 -0.82 9.67 -13.70
N TYR A 228 -1.58 10.63 -14.22
CA TYR A 228 -1.08 11.83 -14.88
C TYR A 228 -1.13 13.08 -13.99
N ALA A 229 -0.41 13.07 -12.87
CA ALA A 229 0.08 14.35 -12.34
C ALA A 229 1.60 14.33 -12.17
N ASN A 230 2.18 15.50 -12.38
CA ASN A 230 3.62 15.75 -12.36
C ASN A 230 4.28 15.08 -11.15
N LYS A 231 5.13 14.08 -11.41
CA LYS A 231 5.90 13.28 -10.43
C LYS A 231 6.84 14.09 -9.52
N LYS A 232 6.87 15.41 -9.66
CA LYS A 232 7.72 16.33 -8.89
C LYS A 232 6.97 17.07 -7.78
N ASP A 233 5.66 16.89 -7.67
CA ASP A 233 4.86 17.51 -6.60
C ASP A 233 4.74 16.56 -5.40
N THR A 234 5.28 16.95 -4.26
CA THR A 234 5.20 16.17 -3.01
C THR A 234 3.78 16.13 -2.45
N TYR A 235 2.93 17.13 -2.78
CA TYR A 235 1.50 17.13 -2.46
C TYR A 235 0.76 15.99 -3.18
N PHE A 236 1.17 15.68 -4.41
CA PHE A 236 0.62 14.58 -5.20
C PHE A 236 0.82 13.25 -4.48
N MET A 237 2.05 12.88 -4.11
CA MET A 237 2.38 11.55 -3.56
C MET A 237 1.62 11.16 -2.28
N ARG A 238 1.27 12.11 -1.41
CA ARG A 238 0.51 11.82 -0.18
C ARG A 238 -0.98 11.67 -0.41
N ASN A 239 -1.59 12.52 -1.24
CA ASN A 239 -2.96 12.31 -1.67
C ASN A 239 -3.10 11.01 -2.46
N GLN A 240 -2.06 10.62 -3.22
CA GLN A 240 -1.97 9.30 -3.81
C GLN A 240 -2.00 8.22 -2.72
N TRP A 241 -1.15 8.28 -1.70
CA TRP A 241 -1.14 7.29 -0.60
C TRP A 241 -2.50 7.16 0.11
N PHE A 242 -3.16 8.28 0.44
CA PHE A 242 -4.52 8.24 1.01
C PHE A 242 -5.55 7.68 0.01
N LYS A 243 -5.41 7.95 -1.29
CA LYS A 243 -6.24 7.33 -2.33
C LYS A 243 -6.01 5.82 -2.41
N TYR A 244 -4.77 5.32 -2.33
CA TYR A 244 -4.48 3.89 -2.24
C TYR A 244 -5.23 3.27 -1.05
N LYS A 245 -5.10 3.85 0.15
CA LYS A 245 -5.79 3.36 1.36
C LYS A 245 -7.31 3.48 1.30
N ALA A 246 -7.83 4.59 0.79
CA ALA A 246 -9.26 4.78 0.60
C ALA A 246 -9.83 3.83 -0.47
N SER A 247 -9.05 3.49 -1.49
CA SER A 247 -9.46 2.57 -2.54
C SER A 247 -9.60 1.13 -2.03
N GLU A 248 -8.62 0.64 -1.27
CA GLU A 248 -8.69 -0.64 -0.56
C GLU A 248 -9.90 -0.67 0.39
N GLN A 249 -10.10 0.41 1.16
CA GLN A 249 -11.26 0.54 2.05
C GLN A 249 -12.58 0.47 1.28
N LEU A 250 -12.69 1.20 0.16
CA LEU A 250 -13.89 1.25 -0.65
C LEU A 250 -14.24 -0.14 -1.19
N LEU A 251 -13.25 -0.91 -1.65
CA LEU A 251 -13.46 -2.28 -2.10
C LEU A 251 -13.92 -3.17 -0.95
N ARG A 252 -13.21 -3.14 0.18
CA ARG A 252 -13.60 -3.92 1.37
C ARG A 252 -15.04 -3.64 1.80
N LEU A 253 -15.42 -2.36 1.92
CA LEU A 253 -16.78 -1.97 2.29
C LEU A 253 -17.81 -2.39 1.24
N THR A 254 -17.46 -2.33 -0.04
CA THR A 254 -18.33 -2.79 -1.13
C THR A 254 -18.64 -4.28 -0.98
N ILE A 255 -17.62 -5.10 -0.70
CA ILE A 255 -17.78 -6.55 -0.49
C ILE A 255 -18.57 -6.83 0.80
N GLU A 256 -18.24 -6.17 1.91
CA GLU A 256 -18.92 -6.33 3.20
C GLU A 256 -20.42 -5.96 3.11
N GLU A 257 -20.74 -4.82 2.48
CA GLU A 257 -22.11 -4.36 2.33
C GLU A 257 -22.91 -5.25 1.37
N SER A 258 -22.27 -5.74 0.30
CA SER A 258 -22.89 -6.68 -0.62
C SER A 258 -23.26 -8.00 0.06
N LYS A 259 -22.39 -8.53 0.93
CA LYS A 259 -22.68 -9.72 1.75
C LYS A 259 -23.89 -9.50 2.67
N LYS A 260 -23.96 -8.35 3.34
CA LYS A 260 -25.12 -7.99 4.18
C LYS A 260 -26.44 -7.94 3.39
N LYS A 261 -26.39 -7.63 2.10
CA LYS A 261 -27.54 -7.62 1.18
C LYS A 261 -27.81 -8.98 0.50
N GLY A 262 -27.21 -10.05 1.02
CA GLY A 262 -27.49 -11.43 0.64
C GLY A 262 -26.69 -11.95 -0.55
N VAL A 263 -25.61 -11.27 -0.97
CA VAL A 263 -24.71 -11.79 -2.01
C VAL A 263 -23.63 -12.65 -1.36
N GLU A 264 -23.69 -13.97 -1.55
CA GLU A 264 -22.82 -14.93 -0.87
C GLU A 264 -21.32 -14.73 -1.20
N ASN A 265 -20.99 -14.57 -2.48
CA ASN A 265 -19.63 -14.30 -2.95
C ASN A 265 -19.59 -13.10 -3.90
N PRO A 266 -19.49 -11.86 -3.38
CA PRO A 266 -19.56 -10.65 -4.21
C PRO A 266 -18.43 -10.54 -5.25
N LEU A 267 -17.21 -10.99 -4.94
CA LEU A 267 -16.11 -10.95 -5.91
C LEU A 267 -16.36 -11.88 -7.09
N LYS A 268 -16.77 -13.12 -6.83
CA LYS A 268 -17.11 -14.08 -7.88
C LYS A 268 -18.22 -13.51 -8.78
N VAL A 269 -19.28 -12.95 -8.20
CA VAL A 269 -20.38 -12.31 -8.95
C VAL A 269 -19.84 -11.16 -9.81
N LEU A 270 -19.02 -10.27 -9.23
CA LEU A 270 -18.44 -9.14 -9.96
C LEU A 270 -17.60 -9.60 -11.17
N PHE A 271 -16.74 -10.59 -10.96
CA PHE A 271 -15.86 -11.11 -12.01
C PHE A 271 -16.62 -11.87 -13.10
N GLU A 272 -17.63 -12.65 -12.75
CA GLU A 272 -18.51 -13.30 -13.72
C GLU A 272 -19.25 -12.27 -14.58
N GLU A 273 -19.76 -11.21 -13.96
CA GLU A 273 -20.51 -10.18 -14.69
C GLU A 273 -19.60 -9.31 -15.57
N LEU A 274 -18.39 -8.97 -15.10
CA LEU A 274 -17.39 -8.29 -15.92
C LEU A 274 -16.94 -9.14 -17.13
N ARG A 275 -16.78 -10.45 -16.94
CA ARG A 275 -16.47 -11.38 -18.03
C ARG A 275 -17.61 -11.44 -19.05
N LYS A 276 -18.85 -11.65 -18.59
CA LYS A 276 -20.04 -11.65 -19.48
C LYS A 276 -20.17 -10.32 -20.23
N PHE A 277 -19.94 -9.19 -19.55
CA PHE A 277 -19.94 -7.88 -20.19
C PHE A 277 -18.89 -7.79 -21.30
N ARG A 278 -17.65 -8.25 -21.04
CA ARG A 278 -16.57 -8.24 -22.03
C ARG A 278 -16.88 -9.15 -23.22
N GLU A 279 -17.41 -10.34 -22.97
CA GLU A 279 -17.81 -11.32 -23.99
C GLU A 279 -18.94 -10.79 -24.87
N ALA A 280 -19.94 -10.13 -24.28
CA ALA A 280 -21.08 -9.58 -25.02
C ALA A 280 -20.74 -8.30 -25.82
N ASN A 281 -19.88 -7.43 -25.29
CA ASN A 281 -19.60 -6.12 -25.89
C ASN A 281 -18.28 -6.05 -26.66
N GLY A 282 -17.41 -7.07 -26.55
CA GLY A 282 -16.07 -7.08 -27.16
C GLY A 282 -15.08 -6.07 -26.57
N LYS A 283 -15.47 -5.32 -25.52
CA LYS A 283 -14.68 -4.24 -24.89
C LYS A 283 -14.70 -4.32 -23.36
N ALA A 284 -13.68 -3.76 -22.73
CA ALA A 284 -13.58 -3.66 -21.28
C ALA A 284 -14.63 -2.67 -20.74
N ALA A 285 -15.10 -2.92 -19.51
CA ALA A 285 -16.00 -2.03 -18.81
C ALA A 285 -15.31 -0.70 -18.47
N ASN A 286 -15.97 0.40 -18.76
CA ASN A 286 -15.53 1.72 -18.30
C ASN A 286 -16.02 1.98 -16.85
N ALA A 287 -15.78 3.19 -16.34
CA ALA A 287 -16.18 3.55 -14.98
C ALA A 287 -17.70 3.49 -14.73
N GLU A 288 -18.51 3.91 -15.70
CA GLU A 288 -19.98 3.88 -15.60
C GLU A 288 -20.50 2.44 -15.65
N ASP A 289 -19.94 1.63 -16.55
CA ASP A 289 -20.27 0.20 -16.68
C ASP A 289 -19.96 -0.55 -15.36
N LEU A 290 -18.78 -0.33 -14.79
CA LEU A 290 -18.37 -0.97 -13.54
C LEU A 290 -19.28 -0.56 -12.37
N ILE A 291 -19.57 0.73 -12.23
CA ILE A 291 -20.45 1.23 -11.15
C ILE A 291 -21.85 0.63 -11.32
N SER A 292 -22.39 0.61 -12.53
CA SER A 292 -23.69 0.00 -12.84
C SER A 292 -23.72 -1.49 -12.47
N ILE A 293 -22.68 -2.25 -12.82
CA ILE A 293 -22.56 -3.67 -12.42
C ILE A 293 -22.54 -3.81 -10.89
N ILE A 294 -21.76 -2.99 -10.18
CA ILE A 294 -21.71 -3.04 -8.71
C ILE A 294 -23.09 -2.73 -8.10
N GLU A 295 -23.76 -1.68 -8.57
CA GLU A 295 -25.08 -1.28 -8.08
C GLU A 295 -26.15 -2.36 -8.33
N GLN A 296 -26.18 -2.93 -9.53
CA GLN A 296 -27.21 -3.90 -9.91
C GLN A 296 -26.95 -5.30 -9.34
N ARG A 297 -25.68 -5.73 -9.33
CA ARG A 297 -25.32 -7.13 -9.03
C ARG A 297 -24.83 -7.31 -7.61
N LEU A 298 -24.05 -6.35 -7.11
CA LEU A 298 -23.60 -6.37 -5.72
C LEU A 298 -24.60 -5.66 -4.78
N LYS A 299 -25.58 -4.94 -5.33
CA LYS A 299 -26.62 -4.18 -4.59
C LYS A 299 -26.05 -3.05 -3.73
N VAL A 300 -24.91 -2.48 -4.12
CA VAL A 300 -24.18 -1.49 -3.33
C VAL A 300 -23.98 -0.23 -4.17
N ILE A 301 -24.13 0.95 -3.55
CA ILE A 301 -23.81 2.24 -4.17
C ILE A 301 -22.44 2.67 -3.62
N PRO A 302 -21.32 2.49 -4.37
CA PRO A 302 -19.99 2.71 -3.82
C PRO A 302 -19.76 4.15 -3.33
N LYS A 303 -20.41 5.13 -3.97
CA LYS A 303 -20.30 6.55 -3.63
C LYS A 303 -20.84 6.90 -2.24
N GLU A 304 -21.72 6.07 -1.67
CA GLU A 304 -22.32 6.28 -0.35
C GLU A 304 -21.52 5.62 0.78
N LEU A 305 -20.47 4.86 0.46
CA LEU A 305 -19.68 4.13 1.44
C LEU A 305 -18.60 4.98 2.11
N GLY A 306 -18.23 4.59 3.34
CA GLY A 306 -17.06 5.12 4.05
C GLY A 306 -17.25 6.48 4.70
N VAL A 307 -18.47 7.01 4.73
CA VAL A 307 -18.83 8.16 5.56
C VAL A 307 -19.00 7.67 7.00
N LEU A 308 -18.25 8.24 7.93
CA LEU A 308 -18.38 7.96 9.35
C LEU A 308 -19.43 8.89 9.96
N ASP A 309 -20.38 8.32 10.69
CA ASP A 309 -21.32 9.11 11.49
C ASP A 309 -20.63 9.75 12.71
N ASN A 310 -21.33 10.69 13.35
CA ASN A 310 -20.80 11.43 14.50
C ASN A 310 -20.37 10.53 15.67
N ALA A 311 -21.03 9.39 15.88
CA ALA A 311 -20.70 8.49 16.99
C ALA A 311 -19.41 7.71 16.68
N ALA A 312 -19.30 7.17 15.46
CA ALA A 312 -18.10 6.48 14.98
C ALA A 312 -16.88 7.40 14.96
N GLN A 313 -17.05 8.66 14.52
CA GLN A 313 -15.99 9.67 14.54
C GLN A 313 -15.48 9.94 15.95
N LYS A 314 -16.39 10.15 16.92
CA LYS A 314 -16.03 10.37 18.33
C LYS A 314 -15.27 9.18 18.91
N GLN A 315 -15.77 7.96 18.71
CA GLN A 315 -15.12 6.75 19.21
C GLN A 315 -13.70 6.62 18.65
N LEU A 316 -13.50 6.86 17.35
CA LEU A 316 -12.17 6.78 16.75
C LEU A 316 -11.20 7.81 17.32
N VAL A 317 -11.66 9.04 17.55
CA VAL A 317 -10.84 10.09 18.16
C VAL A 317 -10.48 9.74 19.60
N GLU A 318 -11.43 9.22 20.38
CA GLU A 318 -11.20 8.75 21.75
C GLU A 318 -10.20 7.59 21.80
N ASP A 319 -10.32 6.62 20.89
CA ASP A 319 -9.39 5.50 20.77
C ASP A 319 -7.98 5.98 20.40
N ALA A 320 -7.87 6.92 19.46
CA ALA A 320 -6.59 7.52 19.07
C ALA A 320 -5.92 8.26 20.24
N ILE A 321 -6.69 9.03 21.00
CA ILE A 321 -6.27 9.71 22.23
C ILE A 321 -5.79 8.70 23.27
N LYS A 322 -6.54 7.62 23.48
CA LYS A 322 -6.17 6.57 24.43
C LYS A 322 -4.83 5.94 24.06
N ILE A 323 -4.65 5.60 22.78
CA ILE A 323 -3.40 5.04 22.26
C ILE A 323 -2.25 6.01 22.51
N LEU A 324 -2.38 7.29 22.16
CA LEU A 324 -1.32 8.31 22.35
C LEU A 324 -1.00 8.59 23.82
N SER A 325 -1.86 8.17 24.74
CA SER A 325 -1.70 8.33 26.18
C SER A 325 -0.94 7.18 26.84
N GLU A 326 -0.69 6.08 26.12
CA GLU A 326 0.04 4.93 26.65
C GLU A 326 1.51 5.31 26.96
N SER A 327 2.13 4.65 27.93
CA SER A 327 3.53 4.94 28.30
C SER A 327 4.56 4.28 27.38
N ASN A 328 4.17 3.17 26.73
CA ASN A 328 5.04 2.35 25.87
C ASN A 328 4.52 2.31 24.43
N LEU A 329 4.34 3.48 23.78
CA LEU A 329 3.96 3.52 22.37
C LEU A 329 5.11 3.11 21.46
N THR A 330 4.81 2.25 20.50
CA THR A 330 5.65 2.09 19.32
C THR A 330 5.43 3.26 18.34
N ASP A 331 6.39 3.50 17.45
CA ASP A 331 6.23 4.47 16.34
C ASP A 331 5.02 4.15 15.46
N ALA A 332 4.79 2.85 15.34
CA ALA A 332 3.65 2.30 14.68
C ALA A 332 2.40 2.83 15.41
N ASP A 333 2.22 2.58 16.72
CA ASP A 333 1.05 3.04 17.50
C ASP A 333 0.75 4.54 17.33
N LYS A 334 1.80 5.36 17.36
CA LYS A 334 1.71 6.80 17.10
C LYS A 334 1.18 7.10 15.70
N TYR A 335 1.69 6.42 14.69
CA TYR A 335 1.26 6.57 13.30
C TYR A 335 -0.25 6.36 13.15
N TYR A 336 -0.79 5.29 13.76
CA TYR A 336 -2.23 5.02 13.71
C TYR A 336 -3.05 6.13 14.31
N ALA A 337 -2.75 6.50 15.55
CA ALA A 337 -3.55 7.48 16.24
C ALA A 337 -3.49 8.83 15.53
N LEU A 338 -2.30 9.24 15.08
CA LEU A 338 -2.13 10.49 14.33
C LEU A 338 -2.84 10.45 12.97
N ILE A 339 -2.94 9.31 12.29
CA ILE A 339 -3.70 9.24 11.04
C ILE A 339 -5.20 9.39 11.24
N ILE A 340 -5.74 8.87 12.35
CA ILE A 340 -7.14 9.04 12.71
C ILE A 340 -7.39 10.52 12.94
N LEU A 341 -6.58 11.15 13.78
CA LEU A 341 -6.70 12.59 14.07
C LEU A 341 -6.51 13.44 12.82
N ALA A 342 -5.67 13.02 11.87
CA ALA A 342 -5.49 13.71 10.59
C ALA A 342 -6.64 13.51 9.60
N SER A 343 -7.51 12.51 9.82
CA SER A 343 -8.58 12.13 8.89
C SER A 343 -9.98 12.43 9.42
N VAL A 344 -10.15 12.51 10.74
CA VAL A 344 -11.39 12.88 11.44
C VAL A 344 -11.18 14.25 12.07
N ASP A 345 -11.81 15.29 11.54
CA ASP A 345 -11.62 16.69 11.94
C ASP A 345 -12.86 17.38 12.51
N GLU A 346 -14.04 16.78 12.35
CA GLU A 346 -15.30 17.34 12.91
C GLU A 346 -15.35 17.20 14.44
N VAL A 347 -14.54 16.31 15.03
CA VAL A 347 -14.42 16.14 16.48
C VAL A 347 -13.32 17.08 17.04
N PRO A 348 -13.69 18.10 17.84
CA PRO A 348 -12.73 19.04 18.42
C PRO A 348 -11.85 18.35 19.46
N LEU A 349 -10.60 18.81 19.58
CA LEU A 349 -9.65 18.31 20.58
C LEU A 349 -9.58 19.27 21.78
N SER A 350 -9.29 18.75 22.97
CA SER A 350 -8.99 19.61 24.11
C SER A 350 -7.71 20.43 23.87
N ILE A 351 -7.56 21.52 24.63
CA ILE A 351 -6.33 22.33 24.63
C ILE A 351 -5.08 21.47 24.85
N ASP A 352 -5.14 20.51 25.78
CA ASP A 352 -4.02 19.62 26.08
C ASP A 352 -3.64 18.75 24.90
N TRP A 353 -4.62 18.21 24.16
CA TRP A 353 -4.36 17.41 22.96
C TRP A 353 -3.83 18.24 21.81
N LEU A 354 -4.31 19.47 21.64
CA LEU A 354 -3.75 20.41 20.67
C LEU A 354 -2.29 20.75 21.00
N LYS A 355 -1.97 20.97 22.29
CA LYS A 355 -0.60 21.18 22.76
C LYS A 355 0.27 19.93 22.57
N PHE A 356 -0.26 18.74 22.80
CA PHE A 356 0.43 17.49 22.53
C PHE A 356 0.83 17.37 21.05
N LEU A 357 -0.08 17.69 20.11
CA LEU A 357 0.25 17.69 18.70
C LEU A 357 1.29 18.77 18.35
N LEU A 358 1.20 19.98 18.92
CA LEU A 358 2.21 21.03 18.74
C LEU A 358 3.59 20.58 19.23
N LYS A 359 3.64 19.85 20.34
CA LYS A 359 4.87 19.24 20.88
C LYS A 359 5.49 18.23 19.89
N ASN A 360 4.65 17.38 19.28
CA ASN A 360 5.09 16.43 18.25
C ASN A 360 5.60 17.15 16.98
N VAL A 361 5.08 18.33 16.67
CA VAL A 361 5.54 19.12 15.52
C VAL A 361 6.85 19.87 15.81
N TYR A 362 6.98 20.53 16.96
CA TYR A 362 8.05 21.52 17.16
C TYR A 362 9.15 21.15 18.14
N THR A 363 8.91 20.22 19.07
CA THR A 363 9.84 19.98 20.18
C THR A 363 10.35 18.56 20.27
N ASN A 364 9.55 17.58 19.83
CA ASN A 364 10.00 16.20 19.77
C ASN A 364 10.80 16.00 18.48
N ARG A 365 11.94 15.29 18.56
CA ARG A 365 12.65 14.75 17.40
C ARG A 365 11.90 13.51 16.87
N GLU A 366 10.61 13.66 16.59
CA GLU A 366 9.83 12.59 15.97
C GLU A 366 10.35 12.33 14.55
N LYS A 367 10.08 11.13 14.05
CA LYS A 367 10.29 10.84 12.63
C LYS A 367 9.43 11.78 11.79
N ILE A 368 10.00 12.26 10.69
CA ILE A 368 9.41 13.17 9.70
C ILE A 368 7.94 12.83 9.38
N TYR A 369 7.64 11.55 9.13
CA TYR A 369 6.28 11.14 8.79
C TYR A 369 5.26 11.31 9.93
N LEU A 370 5.66 11.12 11.20
CA LEU A 370 4.81 11.35 12.37
C LEU A 370 4.57 12.85 12.59
N GLN A 371 5.62 13.65 12.42
CA GLN A 371 5.56 15.12 12.47
C GLN A 371 4.52 15.66 11.49
N ASN A 372 4.51 15.14 10.26
CA ASN A 372 3.56 15.56 9.22
C ASN A 372 2.12 15.18 9.54
N LEU A 373 1.90 13.98 10.10
CA LEU A 373 0.56 13.57 10.52
C LEU A 373 0.05 14.47 11.64
N ALA A 374 0.88 14.78 12.64
CA ALA A 374 0.54 15.73 13.70
C ALA A 374 0.23 17.13 13.14
N ALA A 375 1.04 17.64 12.21
CA ALA A 375 0.79 18.92 11.54
C ALA A 375 -0.51 18.92 10.74
N THR A 376 -0.87 17.79 10.12
CA THR A 376 -2.13 17.65 9.38
C THR A 376 -3.34 17.65 10.30
N ALA A 377 -3.26 16.91 11.41
CA ALA A 377 -4.29 16.90 12.45
C ALA A 377 -4.51 18.32 13.04
N LEU A 378 -3.44 19.10 13.21
CA LEU A 378 -3.49 20.49 13.65
C LEU A 378 -4.07 21.43 12.58
N SER A 379 -3.62 21.33 11.33
CA SER A 379 -4.06 22.22 10.25
C SER A 379 -5.58 22.17 10.07
N ARG A 380 -6.17 20.98 10.12
CA ARG A 380 -7.63 20.82 10.06
C ARG A 380 -8.38 21.45 11.24
N ARG A 381 -7.71 21.53 12.40
CA ARG A 381 -8.25 22.13 13.63
C ARG A 381 -7.87 23.60 13.82
N ALA A 382 -7.22 24.23 12.85
CA ALA A 382 -6.79 25.63 12.95
C ALA A 382 -7.97 26.63 13.07
N ARG A 383 -9.19 26.18 12.75
CA ARG A 383 -10.45 26.93 12.89
C ARG A 383 -11.20 26.63 14.19
N GLN A 384 -10.75 25.66 14.98
CA GLN A 384 -11.35 25.33 16.26
C GLN A 384 -11.14 26.50 17.25
N LYS A 385 -12.15 26.79 18.07
CA LYS A 385 -12.15 27.92 19.02
C LYS A 385 -10.95 27.88 19.97
N GLU A 386 -10.62 26.69 20.48
CA GLU A 386 -9.56 26.47 21.46
C GLU A 386 -8.14 26.50 20.85
N PHE A 387 -8.01 26.53 19.52
CA PHE A 387 -6.72 26.42 18.83
C PHE A 387 -5.76 27.57 19.18
N ASP A 388 -6.24 28.81 19.11
CA ASP A 388 -5.42 29.99 19.36
C ASP A 388 -4.96 30.05 20.83
N GLU A 389 -5.79 29.59 21.76
CA GLU A 389 -5.46 29.48 23.18
C GLU A 389 -4.39 28.40 23.42
N ALA A 390 -4.56 27.22 22.82
CA ALA A 390 -3.56 26.15 22.89
C ALA A 390 -2.20 26.58 22.36
N VAL A 391 -2.16 27.33 21.25
CA VAL A 391 -0.91 27.88 20.69
C VAL A 391 -0.26 28.89 21.65
N LYS A 392 -1.03 29.81 22.23
CA LYS A 392 -0.50 30.79 23.20
C LYS A 392 0.05 30.09 24.44
N SER A 393 -0.69 29.14 25.00
CA SER A 393 -0.24 28.33 26.14
C SER A 393 1.05 27.56 25.82
N PHE A 394 1.10 26.88 24.66
CA PHE A 394 2.28 26.15 24.21
C PHE A 394 3.54 27.03 24.09
N LEU A 395 3.41 28.23 23.51
CA LEU A 395 4.53 29.18 23.35
C LEU A 395 5.02 29.75 24.68
N ASN A 396 4.12 29.93 25.65
CA ASN A 396 4.50 30.35 27.00
C ASN A 396 5.31 29.26 27.73
N GLU A 397 4.96 27.99 27.51
CA GLU A 397 5.64 26.83 28.10
C GLU A 397 6.98 26.50 27.40
N ASN A 398 7.17 26.95 26.16
CA ASN A 398 8.35 26.67 25.35
C ASN A 398 9.05 27.99 24.95
N PRO A 399 9.72 28.69 25.89
CA PRO A 399 10.25 30.04 25.67
C PRO A 399 11.33 30.11 24.58
N ASN A 400 11.99 28.99 24.28
CA ASN A 400 12.93 28.83 23.15
C ASN A 400 12.26 28.95 21.77
N LEU A 401 10.94 28.79 21.70
CA LEU A 401 10.14 28.91 20.48
C LEU A 401 9.46 30.29 20.34
N LYS A 402 9.72 31.26 21.23
CA LYS A 402 9.08 32.60 21.24
C LYS A 402 9.20 33.42 19.95
N LYS A 403 10.12 33.07 19.04
CA LYS A 403 10.21 33.66 17.69
C LYS A 403 9.02 33.27 16.79
N LEU A 404 8.33 32.17 17.12
CA LEU A 404 7.08 31.78 16.49
C LEU A 404 5.93 32.58 17.13
N ASN A 405 5.04 33.09 16.28
CA ASN A 405 3.77 33.68 16.70
C ASN A 405 2.62 32.85 16.10
N LEU A 406 1.37 33.16 16.49
CA LEU A 406 0.18 32.44 16.03
C LEU A 406 0.11 32.33 14.50
N LYS A 407 0.39 33.43 13.79
CA LYS A 407 0.39 33.46 12.32
C LYS A 407 1.45 32.53 11.75
N ASN A 408 2.68 32.59 12.28
CA ASN A 408 3.79 31.74 11.86
C ASN A 408 3.48 30.26 12.13
N ILE A 409 2.85 29.92 13.25
CA ILE A 409 2.43 28.54 13.54
C ILE A 409 1.39 28.08 12.55
N LYS A 410 0.31 28.84 12.31
CA LYS A 410 -0.74 28.48 11.33
C LYS A 410 -0.14 28.26 9.94
N THR A 411 0.71 29.19 9.47
CA THR A 411 1.41 29.04 8.19
C THR A 411 2.34 27.83 8.18
N ASN A 412 3.11 27.59 9.25
CA ASN A 412 4.06 26.49 9.31
C ASN A 412 3.35 25.13 9.38
N ILE A 413 2.28 24.97 10.16
CA ILE A 413 1.52 23.71 10.18
C ILE A 413 0.80 23.50 8.85
N GLU A 414 0.32 24.56 8.18
CA GLU A 414 -0.20 24.44 6.81
C GLU A 414 0.89 23.97 5.86
N GLN A 415 2.07 24.59 5.90
CA GLN A 415 3.21 24.19 5.09
C GLN A 415 3.68 22.76 5.38
N LEU A 416 3.74 22.34 6.64
CA LEU A 416 4.09 20.97 7.03
C LEU A 416 2.97 19.98 6.70
N SER A 417 1.71 20.41 6.79
CA SER A 417 0.55 19.62 6.36
C SER A 417 0.50 19.44 4.84
N ILE A 418 1.25 20.27 4.09
CA ILE A 418 1.31 20.31 2.62
C ILE A 418 2.73 19.99 2.08
N ARG A 419 3.75 19.82 2.93
CA ARG A 419 5.13 19.48 2.55
C ARG A 419 5.72 18.48 3.52
N GLN A 420 6.25 17.39 2.97
CA GLN A 420 7.60 16.89 3.21
C GLN A 420 7.80 15.74 2.20
N SER A 421 8.56 15.94 1.12
CA SER A 421 10.03 15.94 1.04
C SER A 421 10.63 14.60 1.51
N VAL A 422 11.05 13.83 0.50
CA VAL A 422 12.22 12.95 0.48
C VAL A 422 12.67 12.45 1.86
N GLY A 423 12.31 11.21 2.15
CA GLY A 423 13.14 10.27 2.88
C GLY A 423 13.37 9.09 1.96
#